data_AF-A0A6N3CPX9-F1
#
_entry.id   AF-A0A6N3CPX9-F1
#
_cell.length_a   1.000
_cell.length_b   1.000
_cell.length_c   1.000
_cell.angle_alpha   90.00
_cell.angle_beta   90.00
_cell.angle_gamma   90.00
#
_symmetry.space_group_name_H-M   'P 1'
#
loop_
_entity.id
_entity.type
_entity.pdbx_description
1 polymer ?
#
loop_
_entity_poly.entity_id
_entity_poly.type
_entity_poly.pdbx_seq_one_letter_code
_entity_poly.pdbx_strand_id
1 'polypeptide(L)'
;MLNNKYKLFLEKNFPHSSILKNNNHIKLYKWIYKIDISTDIFLSKLNNNMVSSTLLERFRDILYRFLIIIPLNDAYSSNFYMRLITENILKIVYSLYSTNTLEDIDKIKYRHLNSKLKEIYKNDTYIKSDTDNLFSFYGKYSNEVHNKNYIANIKDMESLINEESTLLNSIFQDFCSMLTIYQKILIYKLQLSQVDLNTSQKLRFEHSLGKEERDKFIALINSINQPTYTL
;
A
#
# COMPACT_ATOMS: atom_id res chain seq x y z
N MET A 1 2.51 13.35 18.54
CA MET A 1 3.81 12.72 18.84
C MET A 1 4.39 11.89 17.69
N LEU A 2 3.61 11.10 16.94
CA LEU A 2 4.13 10.25 15.86
C LEU A 2 4.75 11.05 14.69
N ASN A 3 4.10 12.14 14.26
CA ASN A 3 4.54 12.97 13.11
C ASN A 3 5.93 13.59 13.30
N ASN A 4 6.29 13.94 14.53
CA ASN A 4 7.60 14.53 14.81
C ASN A 4 8.72 13.50 14.71
N LYS A 5 8.49 12.22 14.98
CA LYS A 5 9.55 11.20 14.97
C LYS A 5 10.11 10.99 13.56
N TYR A 6 9.24 10.83 12.56
CA TYR A 6 9.69 10.63 11.18
C TYR A 6 10.30 11.90 10.60
N LYS A 7 9.70 13.07 10.85
CA LYS A 7 10.29 14.34 10.45
C LYS A 7 11.70 14.52 11.02
N LEU A 8 11.89 14.30 12.33
CA LEU A 8 13.21 14.36 12.98
C LEU A 8 14.20 13.34 12.41
N PHE A 9 13.72 12.14 12.08
CA PHE A 9 14.53 11.13 11.40
C PHE A 9 15.01 11.62 10.03
N LEU A 10 14.14 12.24 9.23
CA LEU A 10 14.50 12.79 7.94
C LEU A 10 15.47 13.96 8.05
N GLU A 11 15.20 14.92 8.94
CA GLU A 11 16.08 16.07 9.18
C GLU A 11 17.47 15.63 9.63
N LYS A 12 17.58 14.55 10.41
CA LYS A 12 18.86 14.01 10.88
C LYS A 12 19.64 13.26 9.79
N ASN A 13 18.97 12.42 8.99
CA ASN A 13 19.64 11.46 8.10
C ASN A 13 19.58 11.84 6.61
N PHE A 14 18.65 12.70 6.24
CA PHE A 14 18.42 13.21 4.87
C PHE A 14 18.19 14.73 4.87
N PRO A 15 19.08 15.54 5.48
CA PRO A 15 18.87 16.98 5.68
C PRO A 15 18.68 17.78 4.37
N HIS A 16 19.22 17.26 3.28
CA HIS A 16 19.18 17.85 1.93
C HIS A 16 18.02 17.32 1.07
N SER A 17 17.13 16.50 1.65
CA SER A 17 16.05 15.94 0.85
C SER A 17 15.01 17.00 0.50
N SER A 18 14.70 17.12 -0.79
CA SER A 18 13.63 17.98 -1.30
C SER A 18 12.26 17.68 -0.68
N ILE A 19 12.03 16.45 -0.17
CA ILE A 19 10.76 16.08 0.44
C ILE A 19 10.49 16.81 1.76
N LEU A 20 11.53 17.32 2.42
CA LEU A 20 11.39 18.14 3.64
C LEU A 20 10.71 19.48 3.35
N LYS A 21 10.73 19.94 2.09
CA LYS A 21 10.10 21.19 1.63
C LYS A 21 8.57 21.10 1.56
N ASN A 22 7.98 19.91 1.64
CA ASN A 22 6.53 19.70 1.59
C ASN A 22 6.02 18.87 2.77
N ASN A 23 4.73 18.95 3.11
CA ASN A 23 4.14 18.16 4.22
C ASN A 23 3.71 16.74 3.81
N ASN A 24 3.90 16.33 2.55
CA ASN A 24 3.43 15.03 2.07
C ASN A 24 4.24 13.87 2.67
N HIS A 25 5.48 14.10 3.11
CA HIS A 25 6.26 13.06 3.82
C HIS A 25 5.59 12.67 5.16
N ILE A 26 4.99 13.63 5.87
CA ILE A 26 4.23 13.38 7.09
C ILE A 26 2.96 12.59 6.77
N LYS A 27 2.25 12.97 5.71
CA LYS A 27 1.04 12.26 5.28
C LYS A 27 1.34 10.83 4.84
N LEU A 28 2.42 10.62 4.10
CA LEU A 28 2.91 9.30 3.68
C LEU A 28 3.17 8.42 4.90
N TYR A 29 3.91 8.95 5.88
CA TYR A 29 4.22 8.23 7.11
C TYR A 29 2.95 7.85 7.90
N LYS A 30 1.98 8.78 8.02
CA LYS A 30 0.68 8.47 8.63
C LYS A 30 -0.06 7.34 7.89
N TRP A 31 -0.05 7.35 6.56
CA TRP A 31 -0.66 6.30 5.76
C TRP A 31 0.00 4.94 6.00
N ILE A 32 1.33 4.88 6.01
CA ILE A 32 2.05 3.63 6.27
C ILE A 32 1.76 3.12 7.67
N TYR A 33 1.74 4.00 8.66
CA TYR A 33 1.41 3.62 10.03
C TYR A 33 -0.06 3.17 10.16
N LYS A 34 -0.99 3.81 9.43
CA LYS A 34 -2.39 3.36 9.35
C LYS A 34 -2.49 1.94 8.82
N ILE A 35 -1.75 1.66 7.75
CA ILE A 35 -1.72 0.33 7.16
C ILE A 35 -1.10 -0.67 8.11
N ASP A 36 -0.01 -0.32 8.80
CA ASP A 36 0.61 -1.19 9.79
C ASP A 36 -0.38 -1.69 10.86
N ILE A 37 -1.18 -0.78 11.43
CA ILE A 37 -2.22 -1.15 12.41
C ILE A 37 -3.32 -2.00 11.75
N SER A 38 -3.77 -1.63 10.55
CA SER A 38 -4.78 -2.42 9.82
C SER A 38 -4.30 -3.83 9.51
N THR A 39 -3.03 -3.99 9.14
CA THR A 39 -2.39 -5.27 8.86
C THR A 39 -2.39 -6.17 10.08
N ASP A 40 -2.14 -5.65 11.29
CA ASP A 40 -2.26 -6.45 12.53
C ASP A 40 -3.68 -6.98 12.75
N ILE A 41 -4.70 -6.17 12.43
CA ILE A 41 -6.10 -6.60 12.51
C ILE A 41 -6.36 -7.70 11.49
N PHE A 42 -5.91 -7.54 10.25
CA PHE A 42 -6.08 -8.54 9.20
C PHE A 42 -5.37 -9.86 9.54
N LEU A 43 -4.16 -9.80 10.08
CA LEU A 43 -3.41 -10.98 10.51
C LEU A 43 -4.16 -11.76 11.59
N SER A 44 -4.80 -11.07 12.53
CA SER A 44 -5.62 -11.73 13.58
C SER A 44 -6.84 -12.49 13.03
N LYS A 45 -7.28 -12.17 11.79
CA LYS A 45 -8.41 -12.82 11.13
C LYS A 45 -8.02 -13.97 10.19
N LEU A 46 -6.76 -14.04 9.80
CA LEU A 46 -6.29 -15.02 8.82
C LEU A 46 -6.14 -16.45 9.38
N ASN A 47 -6.43 -16.69 10.67
CA ASN A 47 -6.60 -18.00 11.33
C ASN A 47 -5.98 -19.20 10.56
N ASN A 48 -4.65 -19.33 10.62
CA ASN A 48 -3.83 -20.39 10.01
C ASN A 48 -3.56 -20.32 8.48
N ASN A 49 -3.98 -19.28 7.77
CA ASN A 49 -3.55 -19.04 6.38
C ASN A 49 -2.12 -18.46 6.36
N MET A 50 -1.14 -19.35 6.54
CA MET A 50 0.28 -19.00 6.64
C MET A 50 0.81 -18.25 5.41
N VAL A 51 0.29 -18.57 4.22
CA VAL A 51 0.70 -17.93 2.96
C VAL A 51 0.27 -16.47 2.93
N SER A 52 -1.01 -16.20 3.19
CA SER A 52 -1.53 -14.82 3.22
C SER A 52 -0.84 -14.03 4.33
N SER A 53 -0.71 -14.60 5.53
CA SER A 53 -0.02 -13.93 6.65
C SER A 53 1.42 -13.55 6.30
N THR A 54 2.17 -14.46 5.65
CA THR A 54 3.54 -14.17 5.21
C THR A 54 3.60 -13.04 4.18
N LEU A 55 2.65 -13.00 3.24
CA LEU A 55 2.58 -11.93 2.25
C LEU A 55 2.21 -10.58 2.89
N LEU A 56 1.32 -10.55 3.89
CA LEU A 56 0.98 -9.34 4.65
C LEU A 56 2.19 -8.79 5.41
N GLU A 57 3.01 -9.65 6.04
CA GLU A 57 4.25 -9.21 6.71
C GLU A 57 5.28 -8.69 5.70
N ARG A 58 5.45 -9.36 4.56
CA ARG A 58 6.31 -8.85 3.47
C ARG A 58 5.83 -7.50 2.95
N PHE A 59 4.53 -7.28 2.88
CA PHE A 59 3.97 -5.98 2.46
C PHE A 59 4.36 -4.87 3.42
N ARG A 60 4.25 -5.12 4.74
CA ARG A 60 4.68 -4.19 5.79
C ARG A 60 6.17 -3.84 5.63
N ASP A 61 7.03 -4.82 5.41
CA ASP A 61 8.46 -4.58 5.16
C ASP A 61 8.72 -3.71 3.93
N ILE A 62 7.98 -3.95 2.84
CA ILE A 62 8.08 -3.13 1.61
C ILE A 62 7.70 -1.67 1.91
N LEU A 63 6.63 -1.43 2.67
CA LEU A 63 6.21 -0.07 3.05
C LEU A 63 7.27 0.64 3.92
N TYR A 64 7.87 -0.07 4.88
CA TYR A 64 8.93 0.51 5.70
C TYR A 64 10.19 0.84 4.90
N ARG A 65 10.58 -0.02 3.96
CA ARG A 65 11.67 0.29 3.03
C ARG A 65 11.33 1.48 2.15
N PHE A 66 10.07 1.62 1.73
CA PHE A 66 9.65 2.77 0.94
C PHE A 66 9.81 4.11 1.70
N LEU A 67 9.60 4.15 3.02
CA LEU A 67 9.91 5.33 3.84
C LEU A 67 11.40 5.69 3.85
N ILE A 68 12.29 4.71 3.69
CA ILE A 68 13.75 4.96 3.65
C ILE A 68 14.18 5.41 2.26
N ILE A 69 13.48 4.97 1.22
CA ILE A 69 13.82 5.26 -0.18
C ILE A 69 13.27 6.61 -0.64
N ILE A 70 12.06 6.97 -0.25
CA ILE A 70 11.44 8.22 -0.70
C ILE A 70 12.27 9.49 -0.43
N PRO A 71 13.04 9.64 0.67
CA PRO A 71 13.86 10.81 0.92
C PRO A 71 15.12 10.86 0.05
N LEU A 72 15.52 9.75 -0.55
CA LEU A 72 16.57 9.75 -1.57
C LEU A 72 16.11 10.50 -2.82
N ASN A 73 14.80 10.69 -2.97
CA ASN A 73 14.20 11.45 -4.05
C ASN A 73 14.50 10.87 -5.45
N ASP A 74 14.93 9.60 -5.50
CA ASP A 74 15.22 8.88 -6.74
C ASP A 74 13.94 8.35 -7.37
N ALA A 75 13.63 8.86 -8.56
CA ALA A 75 12.44 8.49 -9.33
C ALA A 75 12.45 7.01 -9.68
N TYR A 76 13.61 6.46 -10.04
CA TYR A 76 13.73 5.05 -10.41
C TYR A 76 13.40 4.13 -9.23
N SER A 77 14.07 4.32 -8.10
CA SER A 77 13.80 3.55 -6.88
C SER A 77 12.37 3.72 -6.40
N SER A 78 11.83 4.94 -6.43
CA SER A 78 10.44 5.18 -6.01
C SER A 78 9.44 4.45 -6.89
N ASN A 79 9.61 4.51 -8.22
CA ASN A 79 8.76 3.78 -9.17
C ASN A 79 8.90 2.25 -9.01
N PHE A 80 10.12 1.76 -8.74
CA PHE A 80 10.34 0.35 -8.42
C PHE A 80 9.56 -0.10 -7.18
N TYR A 81 9.60 0.68 -6.10
CA TYR A 81 8.83 0.36 -4.89
C TYR A 81 7.33 0.49 -5.10
N MET A 82 6.85 1.49 -5.84
CA MET A 82 5.42 1.60 -6.20
C MET A 82 4.93 0.36 -6.95
N ARG A 83 5.70 -0.12 -7.94
CA ARG A 83 5.43 -1.38 -8.62
C ARG A 83 5.42 -2.57 -7.66
N LEU A 84 6.42 -2.67 -6.78
CA LEU A 84 6.56 -3.78 -5.83
C LEU A 84 5.39 -3.81 -4.82
N ILE A 85 4.97 -2.65 -4.32
CA ILE A 85 3.78 -2.46 -3.48
C ILE A 85 2.55 -3.01 -4.21
N THR A 86 2.32 -2.57 -5.45
CA THR A 86 1.15 -3.02 -6.23
C THR A 86 1.18 -4.53 -6.48
N GLU A 87 2.34 -5.07 -6.88
CA GLU A 87 2.50 -6.51 -7.11
C GLU A 87 2.21 -7.32 -5.84
N ASN A 88 2.72 -6.87 -4.69
CA ASN A 88 2.51 -7.56 -3.44
C ASN A 88 1.03 -7.52 -3.01
N ILE A 89 0.34 -6.38 -3.17
CA ILE A 89 -1.12 -6.30 -2.95
C ILE A 89 -1.84 -7.33 -3.83
N LEU A 90 -1.53 -7.41 -5.12
CA LEU A 90 -2.15 -8.38 -6.03
C LEU A 90 -1.88 -9.83 -5.61
N LYS A 91 -0.68 -10.14 -5.13
CA LYS A 91 -0.32 -11.47 -4.59
C LYS A 91 -1.09 -11.79 -3.31
N ILE A 92 -1.26 -10.82 -2.41
CA ILE A 92 -2.11 -10.95 -1.23
C ILE A 92 -3.55 -11.26 -1.67
N VAL A 93 -4.11 -10.46 -2.57
CA VAL A 93 -5.47 -10.69 -3.11
C VAL A 93 -5.58 -12.12 -3.64
N TYR A 94 -4.65 -12.57 -4.48
CA TYR A 94 -4.67 -13.93 -5.02
C TYR A 94 -4.56 -15.03 -3.95
N SER A 95 -3.75 -14.81 -2.90
CA SER A 95 -3.59 -15.77 -1.80
C SER A 95 -4.85 -15.97 -0.96
N LEU A 96 -5.78 -15.00 -0.95
CA LEU A 96 -7.06 -15.11 -0.25
C LEU A 96 -8.07 -16.02 -0.96
N TYR A 97 -7.81 -16.40 -2.21
CA TYR A 97 -8.69 -17.22 -3.05
C TYR A 97 -8.03 -18.52 -3.53
N SER A 98 -6.75 -18.73 -3.24
CA SER A 98 -6.00 -19.88 -3.72
C SER A 98 -5.49 -20.74 -2.56
N THR A 99 -5.29 -22.02 -2.84
CA THR A 99 -4.64 -22.99 -1.95
C THR A 99 -3.16 -23.19 -2.32
N ASN A 100 -2.63 -22.30 -3.16
CA ASN A 100 -1.24 -22.33 -3.64
C ASN A 100 -0.25 -22.12 -2.50
N THR A 101 0.91 -22.75 -2.60
CA THR A 101 2.00 -22.51 -1.66
C THR A 101 2.60 -21.11 -1.86
N LEU A 102 3.34 -20.61 -0.86
CA LEU A 102 4.05 -19.35 -0.98
C LEU A 102 5.04 -19.35 -2.17
N GLU A 103 5.72 -20.47 -2.39
CA GLU A 103 6.67 -20.64 -3.50
C GLU A 103 5.97 -20.57 -4.86
N ASP A 104 4.78 -21.18 -4.97
CA ASP A 104 3.98 -21.09 -6.20
C ASP A 104 3.60 -19.64 -6.47
N ILE A 105 3.10 -18.91 -5.46
CA ILE A 105 2.70 -17.51 -5.60
C ILE A 105 3.89 -16.62 -5.98
N ASP A 106 5.05 -16.84 -5.37
CA ASP A 106 6.26 -16.06 -5.65
C ASP A 106 6.73 -16.24 -7.11
N LYS A 107 6.59 -17.44 -7.66
CA LYS A 107 6.96 -17.77 -9.05
C LYS A 107 5.94 -17.28 -10.09
N ILE A 108 4.72 -16.90 -9.70
CA ILE A 108 3.73 -16.40 -10.64
C ILE A 108 4.24 -15.10 -11.27
N LYS A 109 4.51 -15.15 -12.57
CA LYS A 109 4.75 -13.94 -13.36
C LYS A 109 3.49 -13.09 -13.36
N TYR A 110 3.65 -11.78 -13.25
CA TYR A 110 2.55 -10.82 -13.22
C TYR A 110 1.49 -11.01 -14.32
N ARG A 111 1.91 -11.32 -15.57
CA ARG A 111 0.97 -11.58 -16.68
C ARG A 111 0.01 -12.73 -16.37
N HIS A 112 0.48 -13.78 -15.69
CA HIS A 112 -0.33 -14.92 -15.28
C HIS A 112 -1.16 -14.62 -14.02
N LEU A 113 -0.70 -13.71 -13.16
CA LEU A 113 -1.48 -13.23 -12.02
C LEU A 113 -2.77 -12.55 -12.50
N ASN A 114 -2.69 -11.74 -13.56
CA ASN A 114 -3.85 -11.09 -14.18
C ASN A 114 -4.89 -12.10 -14.68
N SER A 115 -4.48 -13.10 -15.47
CA SER A 115 -5.42 -14.11 -15.94
C SER A 115 -6.06 -14.91 -14.79
N LYS A 116 -5.27 -15.27 -13.77
CA LYS A 116 -5.77 -16.02 -12.61
C LYS A 116 -6.78 -15.22 -11.78
N LEU A 117 -6.50 -13.94 -11.54
CA LEU A 117 -7.39 -13.05 -10.81
C LEU A 117 -8.69 -12.76 -11.59
N LYS A 118 -8.63 -12.64 -12.91
CA LYS A 118 -9.84 -12.52 -13.75
C LYS A 118 -10.79 -13.71 -13.65
N GLU A 119 -10.26 -14.93 -13.50
CA GLU A 119 -11.09 -16.12 -13.26
C GLU A 119 -11.81 -16.05 -11.91
N ILE A 120 -11.16 -15.52 -10.88
CA ILE A 120 -11.77 -15.31 -9.55
C ILE A 120 -12.94 -14.31 -9.64
N TYR A 121 -12.80 -13.22 -10.40
CA TYR A 121 -13.84 -12.18 -10.50
C TYR A 121 -15.06 -12.57 -11.33
N LYS A 122 -15.03 -13.72 -12.00
CA LYS A 122 -16.25 -14.30 -12.58
C LYS A 122 -17.26 -14.65 -11.49
N ASN A 123 -16.77 -15.02 -10.30
CA ASN A 123 -17.59 -15.43 -9.16
C ASN A 123 -17.67 -14.37 -8.06
N ASP A 124 -16.71 -13.44 -8.00
CA ASP A 124 -16.64 -12.37 -7.00
C ASP A 124 -16.38 -11.01 -7.69
N THR A 125 -17.45 -10.35 -8.13
CA THR A 125 -17.38 -9.11 -8.91
C THR A 125 -17.05 -7.89 -8.06
N TYR A 126 -17.17 -7.99 -6.72
CA TYR A 126 -16.98 -6.86 -5.80
C TYR A 126 -15.57 -6.26 -5.93
N ILE A 127 -14.55 -7.12 -5.99
CA ILE A 127 -13.15 -6.69 -6.05
C ILE A 127 -12.62 -6.44 -7.46
N LYS A 128 -13.46 -6.60 -8.49
CA LYS A 128 -13.02 -6.54 -9.90
C LYS A 128 -12.43 -5.19 -10.26
N SER A 129 -13.21 -4.12 -10.06
CA SER A 129 -12.80 -2.74 -10.42
C SER A 129 -11.54 -2.33 -9.66
N ASP A 130 -11.51 -2.63 -8.36
CA ASP A 130 -10.36 -2.37 -7.50
C ASP A 130 -9.10 -3.10 -7.97
N THR A 131 -9.23 -4.35 -8.44
CA THR A 131 -8.07 -5.08 -8.96
C THR A 131 -7.67 -4.61 -10.37
N ASP A 132 -8.61 -4.27 -11.24
CA ASP A 132 -8.29 -3.67 -12.55
C ASP A 132 -7.51 -2.35 -12.38
N ASN A 133 -7.84 -1.56 -11.35
CA ASN A 133 -7.07 -0.37 -10.96
C ASN A 133 -5.66 -0.72 -10.49
N LEU A 134 -5.48 -1.76 -9.66
CA LEU A 134 -4.14 -2.25 -9.28
C LEU A 134 -3.33 -2.70 -10.50
N PHE A 135 -3.94 -3.41 -11.46
CA PHE A 135 -3.25 -3.79 -12.69
C PHE A 135 -2.82 -2.58 -13.53
N SER A 136 -3.63 -1.52 -13.53
CA SER A 136 -3.30 -0.26 -14.19
C SER A 136 -2.11 0.45 -13.52
N PHE A 137 -2.10 0.51 -12.19
CA PHE A 137 -0.97 1.06 -11.44
C PHE A 137 0.32 0.29 -11.67
N TYR A 138 0.30 -1.04 -11.58
CA TYR A 138 1.50 -1.82 -11.86
C TYR A 138 1.96 -1.59 -13.31
N GLY A 139 1.04 -1.53 -14.28
CA GLY A 139 1.37 -1.22 -15.68
C GLY A 139 2.12 0.11 -15.80
N LYS A 140 1.58 1.18 -15.19
CA LYS A 140 2.22 2.50 -15.11
C LYS A 140 3.64 2.42 -14.56
N TYR A 141 3.82 1.91 -13.34
CA TYR A 141 5.13 1.89 -12.67
C TYR A 141 6.11 0.88 -13.26
N SER A 142 5.62 -0.22 -13.85
CA SER A 142 6.44 -1.16 -14.61
C SER A 142 7.00 -0.51 -15.88
N ASN A 143 6.22 0.33 -16.56
CA ASN A 143 6.70 1.04 -17.74
C ASN A 143 7.76 2.07 -17.34
N GLU A 144 7.55 2.85 -16.28
CA GLU A 144 8.55 3.82 -15.79
C GLU A 144 9.90 3.17 -15.47
N VAL A 145 9.90 2.02 -14.80
CA VAL A 145 11.14 1.28 -14.45
C VAL A 145 11.83 0.67 -15.67
N HIS A 146 11.09 0.35 -16.73
CA HIS A 146 11.64 -0.26 -17.94
C HIS A 146 11.86 0.76 -19.08
N ASN A 147 11.49 2.02 -18.88
CA ASN A 147 11.64 3.06 -19.89
C ASN A 147 13.13 3.43 -20.01
N LYS A 148 13.77 3.04 -21.12
CA LYS A 148 15.18 3.33 -21.39
C LYS A 148 15.34 4.70 -22.05
N ASN A 149 14.89 5.77 -21.38
CA ASN A 149 15.09 7.12 -21.87
C ASN A 149 16.32 7.76 -21.20
N TYR A 150 17.49 7.61 -21.84
CA TYR A 150 18.76 8.12 -21.32
C TYR A 150 18.74 9.64 -21.03
N ILE A 151 18.00 10.43 -21.80
CA ILE A 151 17.89 11.88 -21.59
C ILE A 151 17.05 12.19 -20.34
N ALA A 152 15.99 11.42 -20.09
CA ALA A 152 15.21 11.55 -18.87
C ALA A 152 16.06 11.19 -17.64
N ASN A 153 16.87 10.14 -17.72
CA ASN A 153 17.75 9.72 -16.62
C ASN A 153 18.79 10.80 -16.24
N ILE A 154 19.35 11.52 -17.21
CA ILE A 154 20.28 12.64 -16.92
C ILE A 154 19.55 13.78 -16.22
N LYS A 155 18.35 14.15 -16.68
CA LYS A 155 17.52 15.17 -16.02
C LYS A 155 17.11 14.77 -14.61
N ASP A 156 16.82 13.48 -14.40
CA ASP A 156 16.50 12.97 -13.06
C ASP A 156 17.72 13.08 -12.14
N MET A 157 18.93 12.76 -12.63
CA MET A 157 20.18 12.98 -11.88
C MET A 157 20.42 14.46 -11.56
N GLU A 158 20.19 15.37 -12.51
CA GLU A 158 20.28 16.82 -12.27
C GLU A 158 19.27 17.28 -11.21
N SER A 159 18.03 16.79 -11.27
CA SER A 159 16.98 17.12 -10.30
C SER A 159 17.27 16.58 -8.89
N LEU A 160 17.97 15.45 -8.80
CA LEU A 160 18.47 14.88 -7.56
C LEU A 160 19.55 15.76 -6.94
N ILE A 161 20.50 16.22 -7.75
CA ILE A 161 21.59 17.12 -7.32
C ILE A 161 21.04 18.48 -6.89
N ASN A 162 20.06 19.01 -7.62
CA ASN A 162 19.51 20.35 -7.37
C ASN A 162 18.39 20.37 -6.31
N GLU A 163 17.99 19.21 -5.76
CA GLU A 163 16.91 19.08 -4.77
C GLU A 163 15.55 19.68 -5.22
N GLU A 164 15.23 19.65 -6.52
CA GLU A 164 14.05 20.32 -7.11
C GLU A 164 12.84 19.41 -7.34
N SER A 165 12.92 18.17 -6.89
CA SER A 165 11.92 17.17 -7.28
C SER A 165 10.57 17.31 -6.59
N THR A 166 9.52 17.07 -7.39
CA THR A 166 8.13 16.93 -6.97
C THR A 166 7.68 15.46 -6.90
N LEU A 167 8.62 14.52 -6.95
CA LEU A 167 8.37 13.07 -7.04
C LEU A 167 7.33 12.58 -6.04
N LEU A 168 7.50 12.91 -4.75
CA LEU A 168 6.52 12.51 -3.74
C LEU A 168 5.12 13.02 -4.08
N ASN A 169 4.97 14.26 -4.54
CA ASN A 169 3.66 14.79 -4.93
C ASN A 169 3.06 14.00 -6.11
N SER A 170 3.90 13.60 -7.07
CA SER A 170 3.47 12.87 -8.26
C SER A 170 2.98 11.45 -7.97
N ILE A 171 3.54 10.77 -6.97
CA ILE A 171 3.19 9.37 -6.65
C ILE A 171 2.27 9.24 -5.43
N PHE A 172 2.11 10.29 -4.62
CA PHE A 172 1.38 10.22 -3.35
C PHE A 172 -0.08 9.83 -3.52
N GLN A 173 -0.78 10.34 -4.54
CA GLN A 173 -2.19 10.01 -4.77
C GLN A 173 -2.37 8.56 -5.19
N ASP A 174 -1.51 8.06 -6.07
CA ASP A 174 -1.50 6.65 -6.49
C ASP A 174 -1.22 5.75 -5.29
N PHE A 175 -0.24 6.12 -4.44
CA PHE A 175 0.07 5.39 -3.21
C PHE A 175 -1.15 5.29 -2.28
N CYS A 176 -1.81 6.43 -1.99
CA CYS A 176 -3.01 6.43 -1.15
C CYS A 176 -4.14 5.58 -1.76
N SER A 177 -4.29 5.62 -3.08
CA SER A 177 -5.30 4.85 -3.80
C SER A 177 -5.05 3.35 -3.70
N MET A 178 -3.80 2.89 -3.91
CA MET A 178 -3.41 1.49 -3.74
C MET A 178 -3.68 0.99 -2.32
N LEU A 179 -3.30 1.78 -1.31
CA LEU A 179 -3.50 1.41 0.09
C LEU A 179 -4.98 1.36 0.48
N THR A 180 -5.79 2.26 -0.09
CA THR A 180 -7.24 2.25 0.09
C THR A 180 -7.86 1.00 -0.52
N ILE A 181 -7.45 0.64 -1.74
CA ILE A 181 -7.88 -0.60 -2.40
C ILE A 181 -7.49 -1.83 -1.55
N TYR A 182 -6.25 -1.88 -1.07
CA TYR A 182 -5.76 -2.93 -0.18
C TYR A 182 -6.66 -3.09 1.07
N GLN A 183 -6.98 -1.99 1.76
CA GLN A 183 -7.87 -2.04 2.93
C GLN A 183 -9.27 -2.51 2.55
N LYS A 184 -9.85 -2.00 1.45
CA LYS A 184 -11.19 -2.38 0.99
C LYS A 184 -11.30 -3.88 0.74
N ILE A 185 -10.37 -4.43 -0.05
CA ILE A 185 -10.41 -5.84 -0.41
C ILE A 185 -10.25 -6.73 0.83
N LEU A 186 -9.34 -6.40 1.75
CA LEU A 186 -9.15 -7.21 2.96
C LEU A 186 -10.32 -7.10 3.93
N ILE A 187 -10.91 -5.91 4.11
CA ILE A 187 -12.12 -5.77 4.93
C ILE A 187 -13.24 -6.65 4.37
N TYR A 188 -13.49 -6.56 3.05
CA TYR A 188 -14.51 -7.36 2.38
C TYR A 188 -14.23 -8.86 2.51
N LYS A 189 -13.02 -9.29 2.15
CA LYS A 189 -12.70 -10.72 2.05
C LYS A 189 -12.57 -11.41 3.40
N LEU A 190 -12.10 -10.69 4.41
CA LEU A 190 -12.02 -11.20 5.78
C LEU A 190 -13.30 -10.96 6.58
N GLN A 191 -14.33 -10.37 5.96
CA GLN A 191 -15.61 -10.00 6.58
C GLN A 191 -15.39 -9.23 7.89
N LEU A 192 -14.42 -8.32 7.88
CA LEU A 192 -13.98 -7.62 9.09
C LEU A 192 -15.09 -6.68 9.54
N SER A 193 -15.55 -6.83 10.77
CA SER A 193 -16.60 -6.01 11.39
C SER A 193 -16.06 -5.13 12.51
N GLN A 194 -16.84 -4.16 13.00
CA GLN A 194 -16.40 -3.28 14.10
C GLN A 194 -16.11 -4.03 15.41
N VAL A 195 -16.79 -5.15 15.64
CA VAL A 195 -16.60 -5.96 16.85
C VAL A 195 -15.26 -6.69 16.85
N ASP A 196 -14.64 -6.83 15.68
CA ASP A 196 -13.33 -7.47 15.53
C ASP A 196 -12.16 -6.57 15.92
N LEU A 197 -12.41 -5.26 16.04
CA LEU A 197 -11.44 -4.32 16.59
C LEU A 197 -11.45 -4.40 18.12
N ASN A 198 -10.40 -5.00 18.68
CA ASN A 198 -10.21 -5.04 20.13
C ASN A 198 -9.85 -3.66 20.69
N THR A 199 -10.00 -3.49 22.01
CA THR A 199 -9.75 -2.21 22.69
C THR A 199 -8.32 -1.71 22.47
N SER A 200 -7.32 -2.60 22.45
CA SER A 200 -5.92 -2.23 22.20
C SER A 200 -5.72 -1.65 20.79
N GLN A 201 -6.30 -2.27 19.77
CA GLN A 201 -6.24 -1.79 18.39
C GLN A 201 -6.93 -0.43 18.23
N LYS A 202 -8.09 -0.24 18.87
CA LYS A 202 -8.82 1.04 18.89
C LYS A 202 -7.98 2.14 19.54
N LEU A 203 -7.41 1.87 20.71
CA LEU A 203 -6.54 2.81 21.43
C LEU A 203 -5.28 3.14 20.64
N ARG A 204 -4.68 2.15 19.96
CA ARG A 204 -3.48 2.37 19.13
C ARG A 204 -3.79 3.29 17.94
N PHE A 205 -4.93 3.13 17.29
CA PHE A 205 -5.41 4.06 16.26
C PHE A 205 -5.54 5.49 16.82
N GLU A 206 -6.24 5.67 17.94
CA GLU A 206 -6.47 6.99 18.52
C GLU A 206 -5.18 7.66 18.99
N HIS A 207 -4.33 6.93 19.71
CA HIS A 207 -3.10 7.48 20.27
C HIS A 207 -2.09 7.86 19.18
N SER A 208 -2.00 7.06 18.11
CA SER A 208 -0.99 7.28 17.07
C SER A 208 -1.46 8.17 15.92
N LEU A 209 -2.72 8.07 15.51
CA LEU A 209 -3.27 8.74 14.32
C LEU A 209 -4.40 9.73 14.65
N GLY A 210 -5.02 9.60 15.82
CA GLY A 210 -6.14 10.43 16.27
C GLY A 210 -7.49 9.75 16.11
N LYS A 211 -8.48 10.25 16.85
CA LYS A 211 -9.87 9.75 16.86
C LYS A 211 -10.50 9.80 15.46
N GLU A 212 -10.27 10.88 14.72
CA GLU A 212 -10.80 11.05 13.36
C GLU A 212 -10.38 9.93 12.40
N GLU A 213 -9.10 9.53 12.41
CA GLU A 213 -8.61 8.46 11.53
C GLU A 213 -9.14 7.09 11.94
N ARG A 214 -9.31 6.85 13.24
CA ARG A 214 -10.01 5.65 13.73
C ARG A 214 -11.44 5.61 13.19
N ASP A 215 -12.17 6.71 13.33
CA ASP A 215 -13.57 6.80 12.94
C ASP A 215 -13.74 6.64 11.43
N LYS A 216 -12.81 7.16 10.62
CA LYS A 216 -12.75 6.90 9.16
C LYS A 216 -12.54 5.43 8.84
N PHE A 217 -11.65 4.73 9.55
CA PHE A 217 -11.42 3.30 9.32
C PHE A 217 -12.65 2.47 9.72
N ILE A 218 -13.29 2.82 10.83
CA ILE A 218 -14.55 2.21 11.27
C ILE A 218 -15.69 2.47 10.27
N ALA A 219 -15.78 3.69 9.73
CA ALA A 219 -16.75 4.03 8.69
C ALA A 219 -16.50 3.24 7.40
N LEU A 220 -15.24 3.05 7.01
CA LEU A 220 -14.86 2.21 5.87
C LEU A 220 -15.35 0.77 6.08
N ILE A 221 -15.10 0.18 7.26
CA ILE A 221 -15.59 -1.15 7.63
C ILE A 221 -17.11 -1.26 7.46
N ASN A 222 -17.84 -0.29 7.99
CA ASN A 222 -19.30 -0.29 7.87
C ASN A 222 -19.79 -0.18 6.43
N SER A 223 -19.16 0.69 5.63
CA SER A 223 -19.56 0.92 4.24
C SER A 223 -19.42 -0.33 3.37
N ILE A 224 -18.52 -1.24 3.74
CA ILE A 224 -18.24 -2.48 3.01
C ILE A 224 -19.19 -3.60 3.43
N ASN A 225 -19.60 -3.63 4.70
CA ASN A 225 -20.44 -4.70 5.26
C ASN A 225 -21.94 -4.38 5.35
N GLN A 226 -22.38 -3.18 4.98
CA GLN A 226 -23.81 -2.92 4.91
C GLN A 226 -24.42 -3.72 3.77
N PRO A 227 -25.49 -4.51 4.01
CA PRO A 227 -26.22 -5.13 2.92
C PRO A 227 -26.77 -4.00 2.05
N THR A 228 -26.44 -4.00 0.77
CA THR A 228 -27.19 -3.24 -0.22
C THR A 228 -28.63 -3.74 -0.15
N TYR A 229 -29.47 -3.03 0.60
CA TYR A 229 -30.91 -3.13 0.44
C TYR A 229 -31.23 -2.60 -0.96
N THR A 230 -31.26 -3.51 -1.93
CA THR A 230 -31.98 -3.28 -3.18
C THR A 230 -33.46 -3.21 -2.82
N LEU A 231 -34.00 -1.98 -2.86
CA LEU A 231 -35.43 -1.70 -2.99
C LEU A 231 -35.95 -2.25 -4.32
#